data_AF-A0A7V6D5X4-F1
#
_entry.id   AF-A0A7V6D5X4-F1
#
_cell.length_a   1.000
_cell.length_b   1.000
_cell.length_c   1.000
_cell.angle_alpha   90.00
_cell.angle_beta   90.00
_cell.angle_gamma   90.00
#
_symmetry.space_group_name_H-M   'P 1'
#
loop_
_entity.id
_entity.type
_entity.pdbx_description
1 polymer ?
#
loop_
_entity_poly.entity_id
_entity_poly.type
_entity_poly.pdbx_seq_one_letter_code
_entity_poly.pdbx_strand_id
1 'polypeptide(L)'
;MIPLADSGVAWLIAAFIYLAVIPAWDCFARWSLRWAGAAGRLAAGVRRWPGAPWLALAARLAYCLGVPYAALLLGVADARRMGLAGLPWWPELPVGAAAGLAGTALLAWSWGRVATVTYRRGSRRRLFLAEWKALRAPWGWVWLVLEVLCLQMSWAFVRGAAIRLVGLYAGVFLGLALLGATWLLRPGRLESLGDIEARASAFLTAGLAVITSLVFLYAENLWLCGLVHGLGLAATVLAAGRAYARASS
;
A
#
# COMPACT_ATOMS: atom_id res chain seq x y z
N MET A 1 29.31 16.40 -10.64
CA MET A 1 29.25 15.55 -9.43
C MET A 1 28.69 16.41 -8.31
N ILE A 2 27.43 16.17 -7.90
CA ILE A 2 26.82 16.87 -6.76
C ILE A 2 27.36 16.18 -5.48
N PRO A 3 27.77 16.92 -4.44
CA PRO A 3 28.42 16.34 -3.27
C PRO A 3 27.49 15.34 -2.55
N LEU A 4 28.03 14.18 -2.18
CA LEU A 4 27.34 13.06 -1.52
C LEU A 4 26.72 13.40 -0.14
N ALA A 5 26.96 14.59 0.40
CA ALA A 5 26.31 15.09 1.61
C ALA A 5 24.90 15.63 1.35
N ASP A 6 24.64 16.19 0.17
CA ASP A 6 23.37 16.83 -0.19
C ASP A 6 22.27 15.81 -0.54
N SER A 7 22.67 14.60 -0.96
CA SER A 7 21.72 13.57 -1.42
C SER A 7 20.80 13.05 -0.31
N GLY A 8 21.27 13.03 0.94
CA GLY A 8 20.46 12.58 2.09
C GLY A 8 19.30 13.52 2.39
N VAL A 9 19.57 14.83 2.46
CA VAL A 9 18.54 15.86 2.67
C VAL A 9 17.63 15.95 1.44
N ALA A 10 18.19 15.85 0.24
CA ALA A 10 17.41 15.83 -0.99
C ALA A 10 16.41 14.66 -1.04
N TRP A 11 16.79 13.46 -0.59
CA TRP A 11 15.86 12.33 -0.55
C TRP A 11 14.73 12.55 0.47
N LEU A 12 15.04 13.10 1.64
CA LEU A 12 14.01 13.44 2.62
C LEU A 12 13.02 14.46 2.08
N ILE A 13 13.52 15.55 1.46
CA ILE A 13 12.67 16.56 0.82
C ILE A 13 11.81 15.91 -0.27
N ALA A 14 12.42 15.10 -1.15
CA ALA A 14 11.70 14.39 -2.20
C ALA A 14 10.63 13.45 -1.63
N ALA A 15 10.91 12.73 -0.53
CA ALA A 15 9.95 11.87 0.15
C ALA A 15 8.80 12.65 0.79
N PHE A 16 9.08 13.82 1.40
CA PHE A 16 8.03 14.68 1.95
C PHE A 16 7.15 15.28 0.85
N ILE A 17 7.72 15.78 -0.23
CA ILE A 17 6.97 16.24 -1.40
C ILE A 17 6.12 15.09 -1.94
N TYR A 18 6.72 13.91 -2.08
CA TYR A 18 6.05 12.71 -2.57
C TYR A 18 4.83 12.33 -1.69
N LEU A 19 4.98 12.40 -0.38
CA LEU A 19 3.88 12.16 0.56
C LEU A 19 2.83 13.25 0.52
N ALA A 20 3.22 14.52 0.39
CA ALA A 20 2.31 15.67 0.40
C ALA A 20 1.41 15.74 -0.84
N VAL A 21 1.89 15.29 -2.00
CA VAL A 21 1.08 15.22 -3.23
C VAL A 21 -0.16 14.33 -3.06
N ILE A 22 -0.07 13.25 -2.28
CA ILE A 22 -1.17 12.29 -2.12
C ILE A 22 -2.42 12.94 -1.46
N PRO A 23 -2.35 13.52 -0.25
CA PRO A 23 -3.48 14.22 0.34
C PRO A 23 -3.84 15.50 -0.43
N ALA A 24 -2.86 16.21 -1.00
CA ALA A 24 -3.14 17.40 -1.82
C ALA A 24 -4.00 17.06 -3.05
N TRP A 25 -3.70 15.94 -3.72
CA TRP A 25 -4.49 15.43 -4.84
C TRP A 25 -5.90 15.04 -4.42
N ASP A 26 -6.06 14.36 -3.29
CA ASP A 26 -7.39 14.02 -2.77
C ASP A 26 -8.21 15.27 -2.41
N CYS A 27 -7.59 16.28 -1.81
CA CYS A 27 -8.20 17.57 -1.54
C CYS A 27 -8.61 18.27 -2.84
N PHE A 28 -7.73 18.29 -3.84
CA PHE A 28 -8.00 18.84 -5.17
C PHE A 28 -9.16 18.11 -5.86
N ALA A 29 -9.16 16.78 -5.82
CA ALA A 29 -10.22 15.95 -6.39
C ALA A 29 -11.58 16.27 -5.76
N ARG A 30 -11.66 16.42 -4.42
CA ARG A 30 -12.88 16.85 -3.73
C ARG A 30 -13.29 18.27 -4.08
N TRP A 31 -12.34 19.19 -4.15
CA TRP A 31 -12.60 20.56 -4.55
C TRP A 31 -13.14 20.65 -5.99
N SER A 32 -12.63 19.81 -6.89
CA SER A 32 -13.11 19.70 -8.28
C SER A 32 -14.57 19.24 -8.43
N LEU A 33 -15.18 18.71 -7.37
CA LEU A 33 -16.61 18.38 -7.34
C LEU A 33 -17.48 19.63 -7.21
N ARG A 34 -16.92 20.74 -6.70
CA ARG A 34 -17.62 22.01 -6.50
C ARG A 34 -17.51 22.95 -7.71
N TRP A 35 -16.77 22.56 -8.75
CA TRP A 35 -16.59 23.38 -9.93
C TRP A 35 -17.87 23.48 -10.75
N ALA A 36 -18.21 24.70 -11.18
CA ALA A 36 -19.35 24.99 -12.06
C ALA A 36 -18.88 25.29 -13.50
N GLY A 37 -19.84 25.39 -14.43
CA GLY A 37 -19.57 25.79 -15.82
C GLY A 37 -18.84 24.73 -16.66
N ALA A 38 -18.05 25.19 -17.63
CA ALA A 38 -17.35 24.31 -18.57
C ALA A 38 -16.34 23.37 -17.88
N ALA A 39 -15.59 23.88 -16.89
CA ALA A 39 -14.64 23.09 -16.11
C ALA A 39 -15.33 21.98 -15.31
N GLY A 40 -16.48 22.27 -14.70
CA GLY A 40 -17.29 21.28 -13.99
C GLY A 40 -17.83 20.18 -14.92
N ARG A 41 -18.29 20.55 -16.12
CA ARG A 41 -18.73 19.58 -17.14
C ARG A 41 -17.62 18.67 -17.62
N LEU A 42 -16.43 19.23 -17.88
CA LEU A 42 -15.26 18.44 -18.31
C LEU A 42 -14.81 17.49 -17.20
N ALA A 43 -14.68 17.97 -15.96
CA ALA A 43 -14.32 17.13 -14.82
C ALA A 43 -15.37 16.02 -14.57
N ALA A 44 -16.65 16.33 -14.70
CA ALA A 44 -17.72 15.32 -14.63
C ALA A 44 -17.65 14.32 -15.79
N GLY A 45 -17.33 14.78 -17.01
CA GLY A 45 -17.13 13.93 -18.17
C GLY A 45 -16.00 12.92 -17.97
N VAL A 46 -14.84 13.38 -17.50
CA VAL A 46 -13.69 12.52 -17.17
C VAL A 46 -14.06 11.51 -16.09
N ARG A 47 -14.76 11.92 -15.02
CA ARG A 47 -15.18 11.01 -13.93
C ARG A 47 -16.20 9.95 -14.37
N ARG A 48 -17.05 10.27 -15.35
CA ARG A 48 -18.08 9.36 -15.88
C ARG A 48 -17.57 8.46 -17.00
N TRP A 49 -16.38 8.74 -17.53
CA TRP A 49 -15.79 7.93 -18.58
C TRP A 49 -15.52 6.50 -18.08
N PRO A 50 -15.93 5.44 -18.79
CA PRO A 50 -15.69 4.06 -18.37
C PRO A 50 -14.20 3.71 -18.15
N GLY A 51 -13.29 4.43 -18.81
CA GLY A 51 -11.85 4.29 -18.65
C GLY A 51 -11.26 5.01 -17.43
N ALA A 52 -12.05 5.80 -16.68
CA ALA A 52 -11.56 6.59 -15.55
C ALA A 52 -10.85 5.75 -14.46
N PRO A 53 -11.32 4.54 -14.08
CA PRO A 53 -10.60 3.70 -13.12
C PRO A 53 -9.22 3.27 -13.64
N TRP A 54 -9.12 2.92 -14.92
CA TRP A 54 -7.85 2.54 -15.55
C TRP A 54 -6.89 3.72 -15.66
N LEU A 55 -7.40 4.90 -16.03
CA LEU A 55 -6.61 6.12 -16.05
C LEU A 55 -6.08 6.47 -14.66
N ALA A 56 -6.91 6.34 -13.63
CA ALA A 56 -6.51 6.56 -12.24
C ALA A 56 -5.43 5.57 -11.79
N LEU A 57 -5.56 4.29 -12.16
CA LEU A 57 -4.51 3.29 -11.89
C LEU A 57 -3.22 3.60 -12.64
N ALA A 58 -3.30 3.93 -13.93
CA ALA A 58 -2.13 4.25 -14.74
C ALA A 58 -1.39 5.47 -14.19
N ALA A 59 -2.12 6.53 -13.83
CA ALA A 59 -1.55 7.71 -13.18
C ALA A 59 -0.89 7.37 -11.84
N ARG A 60 -1.55 6.54 -11.01
CA ARG A 60 -0.98 6.07 -9.74
C ARG A 60 0.27 5.23 -9.95
N LEU A 61 0.30 4.32 -10.92
CA LEU A 61 1.48 3.53 -11.26
C LEU A 61 2.63 4.42 -11.74
N ALA A 62 2.35 5.35 -12.66
CA ALA A 62 3.33 6.30 -13.15
C ALA A 62 3.92 7.13 -12.00
N TYR A 63 3.09 7.53 -11.03
CA TYR A 63 3.55 8.26 -9.85
C TYR A 63 4.36 7.37 -8.89
N CYS A 64 3.82 6.22 -8.49
CA CYS A 64 4.40 5.33 -7.49
C CYS A 64 5.67 4.63 -7.95
N LEU A 65 5.84 4.40 -9.26
CA LEU A 65 7.04 3.80 -9.83
C LEU A 65 7.96 4.86 -10.42
N GLY A 66 7.42 5.84 -11.13
CA GLY A 66 8.19 6.85 -11.85
C GLY A 66 8.96 7.78 -10.93
N VAL A 67 8.36 8.26 -9.83
CA VAL A 67 9.07 9.16 -8.91
C VAL A 67 10.25 8.45 -8.21
N PRO A 68 10.07 7.27 -7.58
CA PRO A 68 11.20 6.56 -6.99
C PRO A 68 12.26 6.16 -8.01
N TYR A 69 11.86 5.76 -9.22
CA TYR A 69 12.80 5.41 -10.27
C TYR A 69 13.60 6.61 -10.76
N ALA A 70 12.97 7.77 -10.97
CA ALA A 70 13.67 9.00 -11.32
C ALA A 70 14.64 9.42 -10.21
N ALA A 71 14.25 9.31 -8.94
CA ALA A 71 15.13 9.60 -7.81
C ALA A 71 16.36 8.68 -7.77
N LEU A 72 16.23 7.40 -8.15
CA LEU A 72 17.36 6.47 -8.29
C LEU A 72 18.29 6.90 -9.43
N LEU A 73 17.74 7.25 -10.61
CA LEU A 73 18.54 7.70 -11.76
C LEU A 73 19.31 9.00 -11.48
N LEU A 74 18.72 9.90 -10.70
CA LEU A 74 19.33 11.16 -10.30
C LEU A 74 20.31 11.01 -9.12
N GLY A 75 20.47 9.80 -8.56
CA GLY A 75 21.33 9.56 -7.39
C GLY A 75 20.83 10.18 -6.09
N VAL A 76 19.55 10.59 -6.05
CA VAL A 76 18.88 11.09 -4.84
C VAL A 76 18.53 9.91 -3.92
N ALA A 77 18.01 8.82 -4.48
CA ALA A 77 17.66 7.61 -3.75
C ALA A 77 18.74 6.53 -3.89
N ASP A 78 18.77 5.62 -2.92
CA ASP A 78 19.69 4.49 -2.88
C ASP A 78 18.95 3.16 -3.04
N ALA A 79 19.35 2.36 -4.03
CA ALA A 79 18.72 1.09 -4.38
C ALA A 79 18.78 0.08 -3.24
N ARG A 80 19.87 0.07 -2.44
CA ARG A 80 20.02 -0.84 -1.31
C ARG A 80 19.01 -0.54 -0.21
N ARG A 81 18.88 0.73 0.22
CA ARG A 81 17.88 1.14 1.23
C ARG A 81 16.43 0.97 0.80
N MET A 82 16.16 0.90 -0.51
CA MET A 82 14.86 0.53 -1.04
C MET A 82 14.64 -1.00 -1.11
N GLY A 83 15.68 -1.80 -0.90
CA GLY A 83 15.70 -3.26 -1.04
C GLY A 83 15.62 -3.76 -2.48
N LEU A 84 16.11 -2.95 -3.41
CA LEU A 84 16.24 -3.28 -4.83
C LEU A 84 17.62 -3.86 -5.17
N ALA A 85 18.62 -3.66 -4.30
CA ALA A 85 19.99 -4.13 -4.47
C ALA A 85 20.52 -4.75 -3.17
N GLY A 86 21.54 -5.61 -3.27
CA GLY A 86 22.13 -6.29 -2.11
C GLY A 86 21.27 -7.45 -1.60
N LEU A 87 20.83 -8.32 -2.51
CA LEU A 87 19.98 -9.48 -2.20
C LEU A 87 20.57 -10.29 -1.03
N PRO A 88 19.84 -10.45 0.09
CA PRO A 88 20.28 -11.30 1.20
C PRO A 88 20.25 -12.77 0.79
N TRP A 89 21.14 -13.58 1.38
CA TRP A 89 21.18 -15.02 1.13
C TRP A 89 20.95 -15.79 2.42
N TRP A 90 21.88 -15.70 3.37
CA TRP A 90 21.81 -16.46 4.61
C TRP A 90 22.53 -15.70 5.74
N PRO A 91 21.91 -15.55 6.94
CA PRO A 91 20.61 -16.08 7.37
C PRO A 91 19.40 -15.15 7.16
N GLU A 92 19.60 -13.98 6.58
CA GLU A 92 18.62 -12.88 6.54
C GLU A 92 17.35 -13.23 5.75
N LEU A 93 17.52 -13.89 4.58
CA LEU A 93 16.41 -14.25 3.71
C LEU A 93 15.47 -15.30 4.35
N PRO A 94 15.96 -16.43 4.90
CA PRO A 94 15.12 -17.37 5.63
C PRO A 94 14.37 -16.75 6.81
N VAL A 95 15.02 -15.89 7.60
CA VAL A 95 14.39 -15.24 8.75
C VAL A 95 13.27 -14.31 8.30
N GLY A 96 13.53 -13.47 7.29
CA GLY A 96 12.51 -12.61 6.70
C GLY A 96 11.35 -13.39 6.08
N ALA A 97 11.63 -14.50 5.39
CA ALA A 97 10.61 -15.37 4.81
C ALA A 97 9.74 -16.04 5.89
N ALA A 98 10.36 -16.56 6.95
CA ALA A 98 9.65 -17.16 8.08
C ALA A 98 8.76 -16.12 8.78
N ALA A 99 9.26 -14.92 9.04
CA ALA A 99 8.48 -13.81 9.59
C ALA A 99 7.29 -13.44 8.68
N GLY A 100 7.51 -13.39 7.37
CA GLY A 100 6.48 -13.10 6.37
C GLY A 100 5.38 -14.16 6.30
N LEU A 101 5.75 -15.44 6.32
CA LEU A 101 4.81 -16.57 6.34
C LEU A 101 4.01 -16.61 7.64
N ALA A 102 4.68 -16.43 8.79
CA ALA A 102 4.03 -16.36 10.10
C ALA A 102 3.02 -15.18 10.17
N GLY A 103 3.43 -14.00 9.70
CA GLY A 103 2.56 -12.83 9.62
C GLY A 103 1.36 -13.05 8.68
N THR A 104 1.58 -13.68 7.53
CA THR A 104 0.53 -14.04 6.58
C THR A 104 -0.48 -15.00 7.21
N ALA A 105 -0.01 -16.05 7.87
CA ALA A 105 -0.86 -17.01 8.58
C ALA A 105 -1.66 -16.34 9.70
N LEU A 106 -1.02 -15.47 10.48
CA LEU A 106 -1.66 -14.72 11.56
C LEU A 106 -2.77 -13.78 11.03
N LEU A 107 -2.52 -13.05 9.94
CA LEU A 107 -3.55 -12.21 9.30
C LEU A 107 -4.71 -13.06 8.78
N ALA A 108 -4.42 -14.12 8.03
CA ALA A 108 -5.47 -14.98 7.48
C ALA A 108 -6.32 -15.63 8.58
N TRP A 109 -5.69 -16.09 9.66
CA TRP A 109 -6.39 -16.64 10.82
C TRP A 109 -7.24 -15.60 11.55
N SER A 110 -6.64 -14.46 11.93
CA SER A 110 -7.32 -13.40 12.69
C SER A 110 -8.52 -12.84 11.92
N TRP A 111 -8.35 -12.52 10.63
CA TRP A 111 -9.45 -12.05 9.79
C TRP A 111 -10.48 -13.13 9.50
N GLY A 112 -10.07 -14.40 9.37
CA GLY A 112 -11.01 -15.52 9.28
C GLY A 112 -11.91 -15.62 10.53
N ARG A 113 -11.34 -15.41 11.72
CA ARG A 113 -12.09 -15.35 12.99
C ARG A 113 -13.02 -14.14 13.04
N VAL A 114 -12.51 -12.94 12.73
CA VAL A 114 -13.32 -11.71 12.66
C VAL A 114 -14.49 -11.90 11.70
N ALA A 115 -14.23 -12.36 10.48
CA ALA A 115 -15.26 -12.62 9.47
C ALA A 115 -16.31 -13.63 9.96
N THR A 116 -15.88 -14.73 10.60
CA THR A 116 -16.80 -15.74 11.15
C THR A 116 -17.74 -15.11 12.19
N VAL A 117 -17.21 -14.30 13.11
CA VAL A 117 -18.02 -13.62 14.13
C VAL A 117 -18.97 -12.60 13.48
N THR A 118 -18.47 -11.82 12.53
CA THR A 118 -19.26 -10.80 11.82
C THR A 118 -20.44 -11.41 11.07
N TYR A 119 -20.25 -12.52 10.36
CA TYR A 119 -21.32 -13.15 9.60
C TYR A 119 -22.30 -13.93 10.49
N ARG A 120 -21.83 -14.56 11.57
CA ARG A 120 -22.71 -15.19 12.58
C ARG A 120 -23.64 -14.19 13.25
N ARG A 121 -23.23 -12.93 13.38
CA ARG A 121 -24.07 -11.83 13.89
C ARG A 121 -25.05 -11.28 12.84
N GLY A 122 -25.21 -11.95 11.70
CA GLY A 122 -26.20 -11.61 10.68
C GLY A 122 -25.76 -10.54 9.67
N SER A 123 -24.46 -10.20 9.61
CA SER A 123 -23.98 -9.27 8.57
C SER A 123 -24.16 -9.88 7.18
N ARG A 124 -24.92 -9.19 6.33
CA ARG A 124 -25.10 -9.57 4.92
C ARG A 124 -24.01 -9.01 4.00
N ARG A 125 -23.24 -8.01 4.46
CA ARG A 125 -22.16 -7.40 3.68
C ARG A 125 -20.88 -8.19 3.85
N ARG A 126 -20.32 -8.63 2.73
CA ARG A 126 -19.06 -9.37 2.66
C ARG A 126 -17.87 -8.43 2.88
N LEU A 127 -16.97 -8.79 3.79
CA LEU A 127 -15.68 -8.14 3.97
C LEU A 127 -14.78 -8.40 2.75
N PHE A 128 -14.02 -7.38 2.34
CA PHE A 128 -13.10 -7.43 1.21
C PHE A 128 -13.79 -7.85 -0.11
N LEU A 129 -14.97 -7.26 -0.39
CA LEU A 129 -15.77 -7.68 -1.54
C LEU A 129 -15.08 -7.30 -2.85
N ALA A 130 -14.46 -6.12 -2.91
CA ALA A 130 -13.71 -5.66 -4.08
C ALA A 130 -12.53 -6.61 -4.40
N GLU A 131 -11.71 -6.93 -3.40
CA GLU A 131 -10.55 -7.83 -3.55
C GLU A 131 -10.99 -9.25 -3.88
N TRP A 132 -12.08 -9.72 -3.27
CA TRP A 132 -12.65 -11.03 -3.61
C TRP A 132 -13.12 -11.09 -5.07
N LYS A 133 -13.81 -10.05 -5.55
CA LYS A 133 -14.24 -9.96 -6.95
C LYS A 133 -13.02 -9.96 -7.87
N ALA A 134 -11.98 -9.20 -7.54
CA ALA A 134 -10.74 -9.16 -8.30
C ALA A 134 -10.05 -10.55 -8.37
N LEU A 135 -9.98 -11.29 -7.26
CA LEU A 135 -9.39 -12.63 -7.24
C LEU A 135 -10.18 -13.66 -8.09
N ARG A 136 -11.47 -13.43 -8.32
CA ARG A 136 -12.33 -14.33 -9.13
C ARG A 136 -12.52 -13.89 -10.57
N ALA A 137 -12.31 -12.62 -10.87
CA ALA A 137 -12.45 -12.10 -12.23
C ALA A 137 -11.30 -12.60 -13.12
N PRO A 138 -11.56 -12.89 -14.41
CA PRO A 138 -10.50 -13.07 -15.38
C PRO A 138 -9.57 -11.84 -15.34
N TRP A 139 -8.26 -12.08 -15.17
CA TRP A 139 -7.23 -11.03 -15.07
C TRP A 139 -7.33 -10.07 -13.86
N GLY A 140 -8.26 -10.25 -12.93
CA GLY A 140 -8.36 -9.37 -11.77
C GLY A 140 -7.16 -9.47 -10.81
N TRP A 141 -6.40 -10.56 -10.88
CA TRP A 141 -5.11 -10.69 -10.20
C TRP A 141 -4.07 -9.66 -10.68
N VAL A 142 -4.13 -9.22 -11.95
CA VAL A 142 -3.22 -8.19 -12.48
C VAL A 142 -3.40 -6.89 -11.72
N TRP A 143 -4.66 -6.50 -11.48
CA TRP A 143 -4.98 -5.31 -10.70
C TRP A 143 -4.37 -5.37 -9.29
N LEU A 144 -4.49 -6.52 -8.63
CA LEU A 144 -3.94 -6.73 -7.29
C LEU A 144 -2.40 -6.67 -7.29
N VAL A 145 -1.75 -7.25 -8.29
CA VAL A 145 -0.29 -7.17 -8.44
C VAL A 145 0.16 -5.72 -8.62
N LEU A 146 -0.51 -4.96 -9.48
CA LEU A 146 -0.19 -3.54 -9.71
C LEU A 146 -0.41 -2.69 -8.45
N GLU A 147 -1.45 -2.99 -7.68
CA GLU A 147 -1.73 -2.35 -6.39
C GLU A 147 -0.61 -2.63 -5.37
N VAL A 148 -0.20 -3.91 -5.25
CA VAL A 148 0.90 -4.31 -4.37
C VAL A 148 2.20 -3.64 -4.78
N LEU A 149 2.53 -3.62 -6.08
CA LEU A 149 3.72 -2.94 -6.59
C LEU A 149 3.71 -1.45 -6.28
N CYS A 150 2.58 -0.76 -6.51
CA CYS A 150 2.42 0.65 -6.16
C CYS A 150 2.71 0.90 -4.68
N LEU A 151 2.09 0.12 -3.80
CA LEU A 151 2.22 0.28 -2.35
C LEU A 151 3.64 -0.01 -1.90
N GLN A 152 4.20 -1.15 -2.30
CA GLN A 152 5.55 -1.54 -1.87
C GLN A 152 6.61 -0.57 -2.37
N MET A 153 6.54 -0.10 -3.61
CA MET A 153 7.49 0.88 -4.12
C MET A 153 7.38 2.22 -3.40
N SER A 154 6.14 2.69 -3.18
CA SER A 154 5.89 3.92 -2.39
C SER A 154 6.45 3.80 -0.97
N TRP A 155 6.20 2.67 -0.32
CA TRP A 155 6.65 2.43 1.05
C TRP A 155 8.17 2.31 1.11
N ALA A 156 8.79 1.62 0.15
CA ALA A 156 10.23 1.49 0.06
C ALA A 156 10.94 2.84 -0.15
N PHE A 157 10.36 3.73 -0.96
CA PHE A 157 10.92 5.06 -1.19
C PHE A 157 10.94 5.90 0.09
N VAL A 158 9.81 5.96 0.80
CA VAL A 158 9.68 6.72 2.06
C VAL A 158 10.50 6.11 3.17
N ARG A 159 10.44 4.77 3.31
CA ARG A 159 11.25 4.02 4.27
C ARG A 159 12.74 4.20 4.01
N GLY A 160 13.18 4.15 2.75
CA GLY A 160 14.58 4.33 2.38
C GLY A 160 15.12 5.71 2.78
N ALA A 161 14.33 6.77 2.57
CA ALA A 161 14.65 8.11 3.04
C ALA A 161 14.78 8.16 4.57
N ALA A 162 13.83 7.55 5.29
CA ALA A 162 13.87 7.48 6.75
C ALA A 162 15.08 6.67 7.28
N ILE A 163 15.42 5.54 6.64
CA ILE A 163 16.62 4.74 6.95
C ILE A 163 17.89 5.57 6.75
N ARG A 164 17.94 6.39 5.71
CA ARG A 164 19.08 7.27 5.44
C ARG A 164 19.28 8.32 6.54
N LEU A 165 18.21 8.74 7.22
CA LEU A 165 18.22 9.74 8.28
C LEU A 165 18.56 9.17 9.66
N VAL A 166 17.87 8.10 10.08
CA VAL A 166 17.94 7.59 11.47
C VAL A 166 18.46 6.16 11.59
N GLY A 167 18.96 5.57 10.49
CA GLY A 167 19.44 4.19 10.45
C GLY A 167 18.33 3.16 10.20
N LEU A 168 18.72 1.88 10.02
CA LEU A 168 17.82 0.82 9.53
C LEU A 168 16.60 0.62 10.45
N TYR A 169 16.82 0.30 11.73
CA TYR A 169 15.75 -0.04 12.66
C TYR A 169 14.76 1.12 12.85
N ALA A 170 15.24 2.27 13.31
CA ALA A 170 14.39 3.44 13.54
C ALA A 170 13.77 3.95 12.23
N GLY A 171 14.50 3.85 11.11
CA GLY A 171 14.05 4.33 9.80
C GLY A 171 12.89 3.51 9.24
N VAL A 172 12.88 2.20 9.46
CA VAL A 172 11.75 1.32 9.08
C VAL A 172 10.45 1.79 9.75
N PHE A 173 10.48 1.99 11.08
CA PHE A 173 9.30 2.40 11.82
C PHE A 173 8.94 3.87 11.61
N LEU A 174 9.93 4.76 11.44
CA LEU A 174 9.69 6.15 11.08
C LEU A 174 9.01 6.26 9.70
N GLY A 175 9.49 5.51 8.71
CA GLY A 175 8.85 5.45 7.39
C GLY A 175 7.40 4.98 7.46
N LEU A 176 7.14 3.94 8.26
CA LEU A 176 5.78 3.45 8.51
C LEU A 176 4.90 4.51 9.19
N ALA A 177 5.44 5.22 10.20
CA ALA A 177 4.74 6.30 10.89
C ALA A 177 4.40 7.46 9.93
N LEU A 178 5.33 7.86 9.05
CA LEU A 178 5.10 8.89 8.04
C LEU A 178 4.02 8.50 7.04
N LEU A 179 4.00 7.25 6.59
CA LEU A 179 2.93 6.72 5.72
C LEU A 179 1.57 6.71 6.43
N GLY A 180 1.55 6.31 7.71
CA GLY A 180 0.35 6.35 8.55
C GLY A 180 -0.17 7.76 8.76
N ALA A 181 0.71 8.72 9.07
CA ALA A 181 0.38 10.13 9.20
C ALA A 181 -0.18 10.68 7.88
N THR A 182 0.46 10.37 6.76
CA THR A 182 -0.02 10.77 5.43
C THR A 182 -1.40 10.20 5.14
N TRP A 183 -1.67 8.95 5.53
CA TRP A 183 -3.00 8.35 5.39
C TRP A 183 -4.06 9.07 6.24
N LEU A 184 -3.72 9.47 7.47
CA LEU A 184 -4.61 10.23 8.36
C LEU A 184 -4.92 11.64 7.84
N LEU A 185 -3.96 12.28 7.17
CA LEU A 185 -4.12 13.61 6.58
C LEU A 185 -5.01 13.62 5.34
N ARG A 186 -5.33 12.46 4.76
CA ARG A 186 -6.20 12.41 3.58
C ARG A 186 -7.63 12.73 3.98
N PRO A 187 -8.31 13.64 3.26
CA PRO A 187 -9.67 14.02 3.60
C PRO A 187 -10.60 12.82 3.52
N GLY A 188 -11.56 12.71 4.46
CA GLY A 188 -12.60 11.68 4.48
C GLY A 188 -12.16 10.28 4.92
N ARG A 189 -10.90 10.07 5.32
CA ARG A 189 -10.41 8.74 5.70
C ARG A 189 -10.91 8.28 7.06
N LEU A 190 -10.96 9.18 8.05
CA LEU A 190 -11.47 8.84 9.38
C LEU A 190 -12.96 8.53 9.33
N GLU A 191 -13.72 9.31 8.57
CA GLU A 191 -15.15 9.11 8.34
C GLU A 191 -15.42 7.79 7.61
N SER A 192 -14.53 7.38 6.69
CA SER A 192 -14.65 6.10 6.00
C SER A 192 -14.54 4.88 6.93
N LEU A 193 -13.95 5.02 8.12
CA LEU A 193 -13.90 3.94 9.13
C LEU A 193 -15.28 3.60 9.73
N GLY A 194 -16.28 4.45 9.51
CA GLY A 194 -17.68 4.14 9.80
C GLY A 194 -18.23 3.01 8.92
N ASP A 195 -17.74 2.90 7.68
CA ASP A 195 -18.11 1.80 6.78
C ASP A 195 -17.28 0.54 7.09
N ILE A 196 -17.97 -0.60 7.20
CA ILE A 196 -17.36 -1.87 7.61
C ILE A 196 -16.31 -2.35 6.60
N GLU A 197 -16.56 -2.18 5.30
CA GLU A 197 -15.65 -2.66 4.25
C GLU A 197 -14.42 -1.76 4.15
N ALA A 198 -14.61 -0.45 4.16
CA ALA A 198 -13.50 0.51 4.15
C ALA A 198 -12.63 0.37 5.41
N ARG A 199 -13.24 0.20 6.60
CA ARG A 199 -12.53 -0.08 7.84
C ARG A 199 -11.73 -1.38 7.77
N ALA A 200 -12.33 -2.46 7.27
CA ALA A 200 -11.63 -3.74 7.15
C ALA A 200 -10.42 -3.62 6.23
N SER A 201 -10.57 -2.97 5.08
CA SER A 201 -9.51 -2.77 4.08
C SER A 201 -8.37 -1.91 4.63
N ALA A 202 -8.69 -0.85 5.39
CA ALA A 202 -7.70 -0.01 6.06
C ALA A 202 -6.87 -0.79 7.08
N PHE A 203 -7.51 -1.56 7.96
CA PHE A 203 -6.80 -2.37 8.96
C PHE A 203 -6.00 -3.52 8.34
N LEU A 204 -6.49 -4.15 7.27
CA LEU A 204 -5.72 -5.14 6.53
C LEU A 204 -4.46 -4.51 5.92
N THR A 205 -4.60 -3.37 5.26
CA THR A 205 -3.46 -2.64 4.68
C THR A 205 -2.44 -2.24 5.74
N ALA A 206 -2.90 -1.75 6.90
CA ALA A 206 -2.03 -1.42 8.02
C ALA A 206 -1.30 -2.65 8.58
N GLY A 207 -2.00 -3.78 8.75
CA GLY A 207 -1.39 -5.04 9.17
C GLY A 207 -0.32 -5.55 8.18
N LEU A 208 -0.61 -5.47 6.88
CA LEU A 208 0.36 -5.81 5.83
C LEU A 208 1.56 -4.85 5.81
N ALA A 209 1.35 -3.55 6.09
CA ALA A 209 2.43 -2.57 6.21
C ALA A 209 3.37 -2.89 7.38
N VAL A 210 2.82 -3.29 8.53
CA VAL A 210 3.60 -3.73 9.69
C VAL A 210 4.39 -5.00 9.36
N ILE A 211 3.74 -6.03 8.83
CA ILE A 211 4.40 -7.31 8.52
C ILE A 211 5.49 -7.11 7.47
N THR A 212 5.22 -6.41 6.38
CA THR A 212 6.23 -6.16 5.34
C THR A 212 7.36 -5.23 5.81
N SER A 213 7.12 -4.37 6.80
CA SER A 213 8.18 -3.60 7.47
C SER A 213 9.10 -4.51 8.29
N LEU A 214 8.54 -5.49 9.01
CA LEU A 214 9.33 -6.49 9.74
C LEU A 214 10.12 -7.39 8.78
N VAL A 215 9.49 -7.87 7.71
CA VAL A 215 10.17 -8.65 6.64
C VAL A 215 11.34 -7.85 6.08
N PHE A 216 11.12 -6.56 5.78
CA PHE A 216 12.18 -5.69 5.29
C PHE A 216 13.29 -5.48 6.32
N LEU A 217 12.97 -5.34 7.60
CA LEU A 217 13.97 -5.15 8.65
C LEU A 217 14.96 -6.32 8.71
N TYR A 218 14.50 -7.55 8.43
CA TYR A 218 15.35 -8.74 8.46
C TYR A 218 16.00 -9.08 7.13
N ALA A 219 15.33 -8.83 6.00
CA ALA A 219 15.79 -9.26 4.69
C ALA A 219 16.22 -8.11 3.76
N GLU A 220 15.88 -6.86 4.05
CA GLU A 220 16.13 -5.70 3.17
C GLU A 220 15.75 -5.98 1.70
N ASN A 221 14.70 -6.78 1.46
CA ASN A 221 14.34 -7.29 0.14
C ASN A 221 12.93 -6.88 -0.25
N LEU A 222 12.81 -5.99 -1.24
CA LEU A 222 11.53 -5.46 -1.68
C LEU A 222 10.64 -6.53 -2.33
N TRP A 223 11.22 -7.45 -3.08
CA TRP A 223 10.49 -8.50 -3.77
C TRP A 223 9.88 -9.49 -2.80
N LEU A 224 10.62 -9.85 -1.74
CA LEU A 224 10.08 -10.65 -0.65
C LEU A 224 8.93 -9.92 0.05
N CYS A 225 9.07 -8.61 0.30
CA CYS A 225 7.97 -7.81 0.85
C CYS A 225 6.74 -7.81 -0.05
N GLY A 226 6.91 -7.66 -1.36
CA GLY A 226 5.83 -7.75 -2.35
C GLY A 226 5.15 -9.11 -2.38
N LEU A 227 5.93 -10.20 -2.38
CA LEU A 227 5.41 -11.55 -2.33
C LEU A 227 4.60 -11.79 -1.04
N VAL A 228 5.15 -11.44 0.12
CA VAL A 228 4.47 -11.57 1.41
C VAL A 228 3.20 -10.73 1.45
N HIS A 229 3.23 -9.51 0.92
CA HIS A 229 2.04 -8.65 0.85
C HIS A 229 0.94 -9.31 0.01
N GLY A 230 1.26 -9.75 -1.20
CA GLY A 230 0.30 -10.37 -2.12
C GLY A 230 -0.29 -11.66 -1.55
N LEU A 231 0.55 -12.52 -0.97
CA LEU A 231 0.12 -13.76 -0.31
C LEU A 231 -0.74 -13.46 0.92
N GLY A 232 -0.34 -12.50 1.75
CA GLY A 232 -1.09 -12.06 2.93
C GLY A 232 -2.48 -11.53 2.60
N LEU A 233 -2.57 -10.70 1.55
CA LEU A 233 -3.83 -10.20 1.01
C LEU A 233 -4.71 -11.35 0.53
N ALA A 234 -4.19 -12.19 -0.37
CA ALA A 234 -4.95 -13.29 -0.95
C ALA A 234 -5.44 -14.29 0.12
N ALA A 235 -4.56 -14.71 1.02
CA ALA A 235 -4.89 -15.64 2.09
C ALA A 235 -5.99 -15.09 3.01
N THR A 236 -5.91 -13.80 3.35
CA THR A 236 -6.91 -13.11 4.18
C THR A 236 -8.26 -13.04 3.49
N VAL A 237 -8.30 -12.62 2.23
CA VAL A 237 -9.53 -12.51 1.44
C VAL A 237 -10.19 -13.89 1.26
N LEU A 238 -9.39 -14.93 1.01
CA LEU A 238 -9.87 -16.31 0.91
C LEU A 238 -10.39 -16.85 2.26
N ALA A 239 -9.73 -16.53 3.38
CA ALA A 239 -10.19 -16.92 4.72
C ALA A 239 -11.53 -16.25 5.07
N ALA A 240 -11.67 -14.95 4.84
CA ALA A 240 -12.92 -14.23 5.02
C ALA A 240 -14.03 -14.77 4.10
N GLY A 241 -13.67 -15.16 2.87
CA GLY A 241 -14.61 -15.75 1.93
C GLY A 241 -15.13 -17.13 2.32
N ARG A 242 -14.28 -17.99 2.89
CA ARG A 242 -14.69 -19.27 3.46
C ARG A 242 -15.64 -19.08 4.65
N ALA A 243 -15.38 -18.09 5.50
CA ALA A 243 -16.27 -17.76 6.61
C ALA A 243 -17.66 -17.31 6.13
N TYR A 244 -17.72 -16.51 5.05
CA TYR A 244 -18.98 -16.07 4.46
C TYR A 244 -19.79 -17.26 3.91
N ALA A 245 -19.16 -18.13 3.13
CA ALA A 245 -19.83 -19.29 2.53
C ALA A 245 -20.48 -20.22 3.57
N ARG A 246 -19.82 -20.41 4.72
CA ARG A 246 -20.36 -21.22 5.84
C ARG A 246 -21.52 -20.56 6.59
N ALA A 247 -21.64 -19.24 6.53
CA ALA A 247 -22.73 -18.52 7.18
C ALA A 247 -23.96 -18.40 6.26
N SER A 248 -23.78 -18.61 4.95
CA SER A 248 -24.84 -18.59 3.94
C SER A 248 -25.39 -19.98 3.59
N SER A 249 -24.79 -21.05 4.09
CA SER A 249 -25.27 -22.44 4.00
C SER A 249 -26.19 -22.75 5.17
#